data_AF-A0A239IWW5-F1
#
_entry.id   AF-A0A239IWW5-F1
#
_cell.length_a   1.000
_cell.length_b   1.000
_cell.length_c   1.000
_cell.angle_alpha   90.00
_cell.angle_beta   90.00
_cell.angle_gamma   90.00
#
_symmetry.space_group_name_H-M   'P 1'
#
loop_
_entity.id
_entity.type
_entity.pdbx_description
1 polymer ?
#
loop_
_entity_poly.entity_id
_entity_poly.type
_entity_poly.pdbx_seq_one_letter_code
_entity_poly.pdbx_strand_id
1 'polypeptide(L)'
;MARMSAQMLNECRVDLYDLCAGLAGTLQVDLADFAANIGMASAREIAAIKSGEPCLPISSIPRLAIIMLRLQDRVNAAYFRQLQDVFAFDEAEGKFFDPSEDDDIPF
;
A
#
# COMPACT_ATOMS: atom_id res chain seq x y z
N MET A 1 -25.19 -19.54 -4.25
CA MET A 1 -24.40 -18.43 -3.69
C MET A 1 -24.42 -18.56 -2.17
N ALA A 2 -23.27 -18.70 -1.52
CA ALA A 2 -23.20 -18.68 -0.06
C ALA A 2 -23.59 -17.27 0.45
N ARG A 3 -24.43 -17.19 1.48
CA ARG A 3 -24.74 -15.90 2.15
C ARG A 3 -23.65 -15.63 3.18
N MET A 4 -22.96 -14.50 3.05
CA MET A 4 -22.09 -13.99 4.12
C MET A 4 -22.92 -13.53 5.31
N SER A 5 -22.48 -13.85 6.53
CA SER A 5 -23.09 -13.34 7.75
C SER A 5 -22.65 -11.90 8.01
N ALA A 6 -23.43 -11.16 8.83
CA ALA A 6 -23.06 -9.82 9.27
C ALA A 6 -21.72 -9.81 10.03
N GLN A 7 -21.42 -10.88 10.76
CA GLN A 7 -20.16 -11.06 11.46
C GLN A 7 -18.99 -11.15 10.46
N MET A 8 -19.10 -11.97 9.42
CA MET A 8 -18.06 -12.12 8.39
C MET A 8 -17.79 -10.80 7.65
N LEU A 9 -18.83 -10.00 7.41
CA LEU A 9 -18.68 -8.67 6.81
C LEU A 9 -17.93 -7.71 7.76
N ASN A 10 -18.16 -7.81 9.06
CA ASN A 10 -17.45 -6.99 10.04
C ASN A 10 -15.97 -7.39 10.14
N GLU A 11 -15.68 -8.69 10.21
CA GLU A 11 -14.31 -9.22 10.22
C GLU A 11 -13.54 -8.78 8.96
N CYS A 12 -14.13 -8.98 7.78
CA CYS A 12 -13.54 -8.53 6.52
C CYS A 12 -13.23 -7.02 6.49
N ARG A 13 -14.11 -6.20 7.09
CA ARG A 13 -13.87 -4.76 7.19
C ARG A 13 -12.68 -4.43 8.09
N VAL A 14 -12.54 -5.12 9.22
CA VAL A 14 -11.42 -4.93 10.16
C VAL A 14 -10.11 -5.35 9.49
N ASP A 15 -10.08 -6.52 8.86
CA ASP A 15 -8.89 -7.02 8.17
C ASP A 15 -8.44 -6.04 7.07
N LEU A 16 -9.37 -5.51 6.28
CA LEU A 16 -9.07 -4.52 5.24
C LEU A 16 -8.55 -3.21 5.81
N TYR A 17 -9.05 -2.77 6.97
CA TYR A 17 -8.54 -1.58 7.64
C TYR A 17 -7.09 -1.79 8.11
N ASP A 18 -6.80 -2.93 8.74
CA ASP A 18 -5.46 -3.27 9.21
C ASP A 18 -4.46 -3.37 8.05
N LEU A 19 -4.87 -3.94 6.91
CA LEU A 19 -4.07 -3.94 5.67
C LEU A 19 -3.78 -2.52 5.16
N CYS A 20 -4.79 -1.64 5.14
CA CYS A 20 -4.59 -0.24 4.76
C CYS A 20 -3.61 0.47 5.72
N ALA A 21 -3.76 0.26 7.03
CA ALA A 21 -2.89 0.85 8.04
C ALA A 21 -1.44 0.35 7.90
N GLY A 22 -1.23 -0.94 7.66
CA GLY A 22 0.10 -1.51 7.40
C GLY A 22 0.78 -0.91 6.16
N LEU A 23 0.06 -0.81 5.05
CA LEU A 23 0.59 -0.21 3.81
C LEU A 23 0.90 1.29 3.98
N ALA A 24 0.03 2.03 4.66
CA ALA A 24 0.26 3.44 4.99
C ALA A 24 1.52 3.61 5.86
N GLY A 25 1.72 2.70 6.83
CA GLY A 25 2.93 2.65 7.66
C GLY A 25 4.21 2.44 6.85
N THR A 26 4.20 1.53 5.88
CA THR A 26 5.33 1.31 4.95
C THR A 26 5.70 2.57 4.17
N LEU A 27 4.69 3.36 3.80
CA LEU A 27 4.87 4.62 3.09
C LEU A 27 5.14 5.82 4.01
N GLN A 28 5.10 5.62 5.33
CA GLN A 28 5.18 6.69 6.34
C GLN A 28 4.14 7.81 6.12
N VAL A 29 2.92 7.45 5.70
CA VAL A 29 1.82 8.40 5.50
C VAL A 29 0.72 8.17 6.52
N ASP A 30 0.04 9.25 6.90
CA ASP A 30 -1.18 9.16 7.69
C ASP A 30 -2.33 8.62 6.82
N LEU A 31 -3.00 7.57 7.29
CA LEU A 31 -4.06 6.90 6.53
C LEU A 31 -5.28 7.81 6.33
N ALA A 32 -5.63 8.64 7.31
CA ALA A 32 -6.77 9.54 7.21
C ALA A 32 -6.52 10.66 6.20
N ASP A 33 -5.34 11.27 6.27
CA ASP A 33 -4.91 12.30 5.31
C ASP A 33 -4.76 11.71 3.90
N PHE A 34 -4.25 10.48 3.78
CA PHE A 34 -4.21 9.79 2.50
C PHE A 34 -5.62 9.57 1.92
N ALA A 35 -6.55 9.03 2.72
CA ALA A 35 -7.92 8.80 2.31
C ALA A 35 -8.62 10.11 1.90
N ALA A 36 -8.33 11.22 2.61
CA ALA A 36 -8.81 12.56 2.27
C ALA A 36 -8.33 13.00 0.89
N ASN A 37 -7.02 12.86 0.64
CA ASN A 37 -6.36 13.29 -0.59
C ASN A 37 -6.89 12.56 -1.83
N ILE A 38 -7.38 11.33 -1.69
CA ILE A 38 -7.99 10.58 -2.78
C ILE A 38 -9.52 10.69 -2.82
N GLY A 39 -10.12 11.58 -2.03
CA GLY A 39 -11.57 11.82 -1.96
C GLY A 39 -12.36 10.69 -1.29
N MET A 40 -11.67 9.77 -0.59
CA MET A 40 -12.27 8.63 0.09
C MET A 40 -12.52 8.87 1.57
N ALA A 41 -12.23 10.06 2.12
CA ALA A 41 -12.62 10.48 3.47
C ALA A 41 -13.07 11.96 3.47
N SER A 42 -14.14 12.23 4.20
CA SER A 42 -14.65 13.59 4.42
C SER A 42 -13.93 14.28 5.57
N ALA A 43 -13.96 15.62 5.59
CA ALA A 43 -13.41 16.42 6.69
C ALA A 43 -13.94 16.00 8.08
N ARG A 44 -15.22 15.60 8.15
CA ARG A 44 -15.84 15.11 9.39
C ARG A 44 -15.24 13.77 9.84
N GLU A 45 -15.05 12.83 8.93
CA GLU A 45 -14.45 11.53 9.24
C GLU A 45 -13.01 11.70 9.71
N ILE A 46 -12.23 12.57 9.04
CA ILE A 46 -10.85 12.89 9.41
C ILE A 46 -10.80 13.52 10.81
N ALA A 47 -11.67 14.49 11.10
CA ALA A 47 -11.74 15.12 12.41
C ALA A 47 -12.04 14.09 13.52
N ALA A 48 -12.95 13.17 13.26
CA ALA A 48 -13.31 12.13 14.22
C ALA A 48 -12.19 11.09 14.44
N ILE A 49 -11.42 10.76 13.39
CA ILE A 49 -10.20 9.93 13.52
C ILE A 49 -9.20 10.62 14.44
N LYS A 50 -8.92 11.89 14.15
CA LYS A 50 -7.90 12.66 14.87
C LYS A 50 -8.29 12.96 16.31
N SER A 51 -9.59 13.06 16.61
CA SER A 51 -10.09 13.26 17.98
C SER A 51 -10.20 11.98 18.79
N GLY A 52 -9.96 10.80 18.20
CA GLY A 52 -10.15 9.51 18.87
C GLY A 52 -11.62 9.21 19.18
N GLU A 53 -12.55 9.91 18.52
CA GLU A 53 -13.96 9.55 18.58
C GLU A 53 -14.14 8.17 17.95
N PRO A 54 -15.09 7.35 18.45
CA PRO A 54 -15.47 6.10 17.81
C PRO A 54 -16.18 6.41 16.49
N CYS A 55 -15.42 6.79 15.47
CA CYS A 55 -15.87 6.81 14.09
C CYS A 55 -15.33 5.55 13.41
N LEU A 56 -16.20 4.88 12.65
CA LEU A 56 -15.74 3.87 11.70
C LEU A 56 -15.07 4.64 10.57
N PRO A 57 -13.74 4.78 10.57
CA PRO A 57 -13.13 5.96 10.00
C PRO A 57 -13.12 5.92 8.47
N ILE A 58 -13.29 4.72 7.93
CA ILE A 58 -13.48 4.37 6.52
C ILE A 58 -14.47 3.20 6.53
N SER A 59 -15.77 3.51 6.60
CA SER A 59 -16.75 2.59 7.19
C SER A 59 -17.21 1.41 6.31
N SER A 60 -16.91 1.43 5.01
CA SER A 60 -17.38 0.42 4.06
C SER A 60 -16.24 -0.35 3.40
N ILE A 61 -16.45 -1.65 3.25
CA ILE A 61 -15.55 -2.57 2.53
C ILE A 61 -15.15 -2.01 1.16
N PRO A 62 -16.05 -1.46 0.32
CA PRO A 62 -15.67 -0.89 -0.97
C PRO A 62 -14.72 0.31 -0.87
N ARG A 63 -14.92 1.22 0.10
CA ARG A 63 -14.01 2.36 0.30
C ARG A 63 -12.64 1.89 0.74
N LEU A 64 -12.59 0.95 1.68
CA LEU A 64 -11.33 0.34 2.13
C LEU A 64 -10.60 -0.36 0.99
N ALA A 65 -11.31 -1.10 0.13
CA ALA A 65 -10.71 -1.76 -1.02
C ALA A 65 -10.08 -0.74 -2.00
N ILE A 66 -10.75 0.39 -2.26
CA ILE A 66 -10.20 1.46 -3.10
C ILE A 66 -8.95 2.07 -2.46
N ILE A 67 -8.99 2.38 -1.16
CA ILE A 67 -7.83 2.93 -0.44
C ILE A 67 -6.66 1.95 -0.48
N MET A 68 -6.91 0.67 -0.22
CA MET A 68 -5.90 -0.40 -0.28
C MET A 68 -5.23 -0.45 -1.66
N LEU A 69 -6.00 -0.45 -2.74
CA LEU A 69 -5.45 -0.46 -4.11
C LEU A 69 -4.55 0.75 -4.36
N ARG A 70 -4.98 1.95 -3.94
CA ARG A 70 -4.17 3.18 -4.10
C ARG A 70 -2.90 3.19 -3.25
N LEU A 71 -2.93 2.58 -2.07
CA LEU A 71 -1.74 2.41 -1.24
C LEU A 71 -0.77 1.41 -1.88
N GLN A 72 -1.27 0.29 -2.40
CA GLN A 72 -0.45 -0.69 -3.11
C GLN A 72 0.23 -0.06 -4.34
N ASP A 73 -0.49 0.73 -5.13
CA ASP A 73 0.08 1.47 -6.27
C ASP A 73 1.28 2.34 -5.83
N ARG A 74 1.16 3.04 -4.69
CA ARG A 74 2.24 3.89 -4.17
C ARG A 74 3.41 3.09 -3.61
N VAL A 75 3.16 1.99 -2.90
CA VAL A 75 4.22 1.08 -2.42
C VAL A 75 5.00 0.52 -3.59
N ASN A 76 4.31 0.03 -4.62
CA ASN A 76 4.93 -0.48 -5.82
C ASN A 76 5.78 0.60 -6.51
N ALA A 77 5.24 1.81 -6.68
CA ALA A 77 5.99 2.92 -7.26
C ALA A 77 7.24 3.30 -6.45
N ALA A 78 7.16 3.29 -5.12
CA ALA A 78 8.31 3.54 -4.25
C ALA A 78 9.38 2.43 -4.38
N TYR A 79 8.95 1.18 -4.41
CA TYR A 79 9.84 0.03 -4.59
C TYR A 79 10.54 0.05 -5.96
N PHE A 80 9.81 0.34 -7.04
CA PHE A 80 10.40 0.46 -8.38
C PHE A 80 11.42 1.58 -8.47
N ARG A 81 11.22 2.73 -7.80
CA ARG A 81 12.24 3.78 -7.73
C ARG A 81 13.51 3.30 -7.02
N GLN A 82 13.37 2.63 -5.89
CA GLN A 82 14.54 2.08 -5.17
C GLN A 82 15.31 1.09 -6.04
N LEU A 83 14.62 0.22 -6.78
CA LEU A 83 15.27 -0.67 -7.73
C LEU A 83 16.00 0.11 -8.83
N GLN A 84 15.38 1.14 -9.42
CA GLN A 84 16.03 2.00 -10.40
C GLN A 84 17.28 2.67 -9.84
N ASP A 85 17.23 3.15 -8.60
CA ASP A 85 18.39 3.77 -7.95
C ASP A 85 19.52 2.75 -7.71
N VAL A 86 19.20 1.50 -7.35
CA VAL A 86 20.17 0.41 -7.19
C VAL A 86 20.79 0.00 -8.52
N PHE A 87 19.98 -0.14 -9.59
CA PHE A 87 20.50 -0.48 -10.91
C PHE A 87 21.30 0.67 -11.54
N ALA A 88 20.89 1.93 -11.34
CA ALA A 88 21.65 3.10 -11.77
C ALA A 88 22.96 3.23 -10.99
N PHE A 89 22.99 2.80 -9.73
CA PHE A 89 24.21 2.72 -8.93
C PHE A 89 25.15 1.61 -9.44
N ASP A 90 24.66 0.42 -9.77
CA ASP A 90 25.47 -0.66 -10.37
C ASP A 90 26.06 -0.25 -11.74
N GLU A 91 25.29 0.47 -12.55
CA GLU A 91 25.75 1.02 -13.84
C GLU A 91 26.82 2.12 -13.64
N ALA A 92 26.69 2.93 -12.58
CA ALA A 92 27.66 3.96 -12.21
C ALA A 92 28.93 3.41 -11.50
N GLU A 93 28.83 2.29 -10.78
CA GLU A 93 29.96 1.57 -10.16
C GLU A 93 30.70 0.64 -11.15
N GLY A 94 30.25 0.58 -12.41
CA GLY A 94 31.08 0.04 -13.50
C GLY A 94 31.50 -1.42 -13.31
N LYS A 95 30.69 -2.25 -12.64
CA LYS A 95 30.73 -3.69 -12.89
C LYS A 95 29.90 -3.96 -14.13
N PHE A 96 30.43 -3.52 -15.27
CA PHE A 96 30.01 -4.08 -16.54
C PHE A 96 30.12 -5.59 -16.40
N PHE A 97 28.96 -6.25 -16.48
CA PHE A 97 28.90 -7.69 -16.67
C PHE A 97 29.77 -7.97 -17.89
N ASP A 98 30.96 -8.55 -17.69
CA ASP A 98 31.85 -8.92 -18.78
C ASP A 98 31.23 -10.16 -19.43
N PRO A 99 30.65 -10.04 -20.64
CA PRO A 99 29.97 -11.17 -21.28
C PRO A 99 30.96 -12.25 -21.71
N SER A 100 32.27 -12.04 -21.52
CA SER A 100 33.32 -13.03 -21.81
C SER A 100 33.61 -14.01 -20.67
N GLU A 101 33.00 -13.85 -19.47
CA GLU A 101 33.12 -14.83 -18.36
C GLU A 101 32.03 -15.92 -18.36
N ASP A 102 31.04 -15.85 -19.26
CA ASP A 102 29.87 -16.75 -19.31
C ASP A 102 30.03 -18.00 -20.20
N ASP A 103 31.26 -18.35 -20.60
CA ASP A 103 31.54 -19.57 -21.39
C ASP A 103 31.43 -20.88 -20.56
N ASP A 104 31.22 -20.79 -19.24
CA ASP A 104 31.19 -21.94 -18.31
C ASP A 104 29.82 -22.21 -17.66
N ILE A 105 28.69 -21.82 -18.29
CA ILE A 105 27.36 -22.25 -17.84
C ILE A 105 27.04 -23.64 -18.45
N PRO A 106 26.96 -24.71 -17.65
CA PRO A 106 26.55 -26.02 -18.16
C PRO A 106 25.02 -26.02 -18.35
N PHE A 107 24.59 -26.19 -19.61
CA PHE A 107 23.20 -26.41 -20.02
C PHE A 107 22.55 -27.61 -19.32
#